data_AF-A0A0D5Y538-F1
#
_entry.id   AF-A0A0D5Y538-F1
#
_cell.length_a   1.000
_cell.length_b   1.000
_cell.length_c   1.000
_cell.angle_alpha   90.00
_cell.angle_beta   90.00
_cell.angle_gamma   90.00
#
_symmetry.space_group_name_H-M   'P 1'
#
loop_
_entity.id
_entity.type
_entity.pdbx_description
1 polymer ?
#
loop_
_entity_poly.entity_id
_entity_poly.type
_entity_poly.pdbx_seq_one_letter_code
_entity_poly.pdbx_strand_id
1 'polypeptide(L)'
;MHERRVVERAAPVEYVEVVAPRPPPVRVIEVEPMHRPGYVWSRAYWHWDGRQYVAVHGHWETLRPGYHYVHPYWEPRGDGWHLHAGGWAS
;
A
#
# COMPACT_ATOMS: atom_id res chain seq x y z
N MET A 1 21.87 3.43 -21.25
CA MET A 1 20.46 3.06 -21.51
C MET A 1 19.75 3.12 -20.17
N HIS A 2 19.21 4.28 -19.78
CA HIS A 2 18.53 4.44 -18.49
C HIS A 2 17.04 4.44 -18.78
N GLU A 3 16.37 3.41 -18.27
CA GLU A 3 14.95 3.16 -18.46
C GLU A 3 14.14 4.35 -17.93
N ARG A 4 13.46 5.03 -18.86
CA ARG A 4 12.43 6.01 -18.56
C ARG A 4 11.24 5.24 -17.98
N ARG A 5 11.16 5.10 -16.66
CA ARG A 5 9.89 4.70 -16.05
C ARG A 5 9.00 5.93 -15.99
N VAL A 6 8.02 5.93 -16.87
CA VAL A 6 6.91 6.88 -16.92
C VAL A 6 6.31 6.95 -15.52
N VAL A 7 6.54 8.04 -14.81
CA VAL A 7 5.71 8.40 -13.65
C VAL A 7 4.43 8.92 -14.27
N GLU A 8 3.53 8.01 -14.61
CA GLU A 8 2.13 8.35 -14.85
C GLU A 8 1.68 9.12 -13.62
N ARG A 9 1.40 10.39 -13.82
CA ARG A 9 0.86 11.27 -12.77
C ARG A 9 -0.57 10.81 -12.51
N ALA A 10 -0.72 9.68 -11.82
CA ALA A 10 -1.94 9.33 -11.13
C ALA A 10 -2.30 10.52 -10.23
N ALA A 11 -3.59 10.81 -10.10
CA ALA A 11 -4.10 11.89 -9.26
C ALA A 11 -3.40 11.93 -7.89
N PRO A 12 -3.36 13.09 -7.19
CA PRO A 12 -2.76 13.14 -5.86
C PRO A 12 -3.43 12.11 -4.97
N VAL A 13 -2.72 11.03 -4.71
CA VAL A 13 -3.19 10.00 -3.81
C VAL A 13 -2.69 10.38 -2.44
N GLU A 14 -3.59 10.53 -1.49
CA GLU A 14 -3.24 10.76 -0.10
C GLU A 14 -2.70 9.44 0.47
N TYR A 15 -1.39 9.27 0.44
CA TYR A 15 -0.70 8.16 1.13
C TYR A 15 0.04 8.69 2.35
N VAL A 16 0.09 7.88 3.40
CA VAL A 16 1.11 8.02 4.45
C VAL A 16 2.35 7.28 3.98
N GLU A 17 3.44 8.01 3.76
CA GLU A 17 4.72 7.46 3.34
C GLU A 17 5.59 7.17 4.58
N VAL A 18 6.07 5.93 4.70
CA VAL A 18 6.97 5.52 5.79
C VAL A 18 8.22 4.88 5.20
N VAL A 19 9.39 5.35 5.62
CA VAL A 19 10.70 4.85 5.17
C VAL A 19 11.29 3.87 6.18
N ALA A 20 11.63 2.67 5.72
CA ALA A 20 12.27 1.63 6.52
C ALA A 20 13.68 1.28 5.98
N PRO A 21 14.68 1.06 6.86
CA PRO A 21 16.06 0.81 6.46
C PRO A 21 16.33 -0.62 5.96
N ARG A 22 15.37 -1.53 6.11
CA ARG A 22 15.47 -2.95 5.74
C ARG A 22 14.27 -3.36 4.89
N PRO A 23 14.33 -4.49 4.16
CA PRO A 23 13.14 -5.02 3.53
C PRO A 23 12.12 -5.48 4.58
N PRO A 24 10.81 -5.31 4.32
CA PRO A 24 9.79 -5.92 5.17
C PRO A 24 9.97 -7.45 5.21
N PRO A 25 9.56 -8.12 6.29
CA PRO A 25 9.49 -9.58 6.35
C PRO A 25 8.63 -10.13 5.20
N VAL A 26 8.67 -11.46 4.99
CA VAL A 26 7.81 -12.15 4.03
C VAL A 26 6.37 -11.62 4.09
N ARG A 27 5.75 -11.52 2.91
CA ARG A 27 4.43 -10.92 2.73
C ARG A 27 3.44 -11.53 3.73
N VAL A 28 2.64 -10.68 4.37
CA VAL A 28 1.47 -11.16 5.11
C VAL A 28 0.49 -11.68 4.09
N ILE A 29 0.41 -13.01 3.95
CA ILE A 29 -0.57 -13.65 3.07
C ILE A 29 -1.83 -13.84 3.91
N GLU A 30 -2.71 -12.85 3.85
CA GLU A 30 -4.08 -12.97 4.35
C GLU A 30 -4.99 -13.36 3.18
N VAL A 31 -5.83 -14.37 3.38
CA VAL A 31 -6.78 -14.79 2.34
C VAL A 31 -7.75 -13.64 2.13
N GLU A 32 -7.79 -13.10 0.91
CA GLU A 32 -8.74 -12.07 0.53
C GLU A 32 -10.16 -12.62 0.76
N PRO A 33 -10.97 -12.03 1.65
CA PRO A 33 -12.27 -12.58 1.95
C PRO A 33 -13.22 -12.33 0.79
N MET A 34 -14.33 -13.07 0.76
CA MET A 34 -15.32 -12.95 -0.31
C MET A 34 -15.76 -11.50 -0.49
N HIS A 35 -15.87 -11.09 -1.76
CA HIS A 35 -16.26 -9.74 -2.15
C HIS A 35 -17.57 -9.31 -1.45
N ARG A 36 -17.54 -8.09 -0.92
CA ARG A 36 -18.64 -7.47 -0.18
C ARG A 36 -19.15 -6.27 -0.97
N PRO A 37 -20.41 -6.27 -1.45
CA PRO A 37 -20.95 -5.13 -2.20
C PRO A 37 -20.81 -3.82 -1.42
N GLY A 38 -20.28 -2.78 -2.05
CA GLY A 38 -20.06 -1.48 -1.43
C GLY A 38 -18.79 -1.37 -0.59
N TYR A 39 -17.92 -2.38 -0.57
CA TYR A 39 -16.64 -2.35 0.12
C TYR A 39 -15.51 -2.92 -0.74
N VAL A 40 -14.28 -2.51 -0.44
CA VAL A 40 -13.06 -3.08 -1.00
C VAL A 40 -12.20 -3.61 0.14
N TRP A 41 -11.52 -4.74 -0.08
CA TRP A 41 -10.60 -5.30 0.91
C TRP A 41 -9.23 -4.62 0.79
N SER A 42 -8.83 -3.90 1.82
CA SER A 42 -7.44 -3.51 2.03
C SER A 42 -6.65 -4.74 2.49
N ARG A 43 -5.55 -5.04 1.80
CA ARG A 43 -4.69 -6.19 2.13
C ARG A 43 -3.85 -5.90 3.36
N ALA A 44 -3.52 -6.94 4.11
CA ALA A 44 -2.57 -6.83 5.20
C ALA A 44 -1.19 -6.35 4.70
N TYR A 45 -0.51 -5.59 5.54
CA TYR A 45 0.82 -5.05 5.26
C TYR A 45 1.66 -4.90 6.51
N TRP A 46 2.97 -4.80 6.32
CA TRP A 46 3.89 -4.42 7.38
C TRP A 46 3.95 -2.90 7.48
N HIS A 47 3.71 -2.35 8.67
CA HIS A 47 3.95 -0.94 9.00
C HIS A 47 5.26 -0.81 9.77
N TRP A 48 6.10 0.16 9.42
CA TRP A 48 7.31 0.46 10.19
C TRP A 48 7.02 1.55 11.21
N ASP A 49 7.10 1.25 12.51
CA ASP A 49 6.80 2.23 13.57
C ASP A 49 8.00 3.14 13.95
N GLY A 50 9.11 3.04 13.21
CA GLY A 50 10.39 3.68 13.53
C GLY A 50 11.37 2.75 14.24
N ARG A 51 10.92 1.59 14.74
CA ARG A 51 11.75 0.64 15.49
C ARG A 51 11.59 -0.81 15.02
N GLN A 52 10.39 -1.21 14.63
CA GLN A 52 10.06 -2.57 14.20
C GLN A 52 8.94 -2.60 13.15
N TYR A 53 8.81 -3.74 12.49
CA TYR A 53 7.64 -4.00 11.64
C TYR A 53 6.48 -4.49 12.48
N VAL A 54 5.35 -3.81 12.36
CA VAL A 54 4.07 -4.16 12.97
C VAL A 54 3.16 -4.67 11.87
N ALA A 55 2.57 -5.86 12.05
CA ALA A 55 1.60 -6.38 11.10
C ALA A 55 0.30 -5.60 11.22
N VAL A 56 -0.15 -5.01 10.11
CA VAL A 56 -1.48 -4.45 9.97
C VAL A 56 -2.32 -5.48 9.22
N HIS A 57 -3.34 -6.01 9.88
CA HIS A 57 -4.29 -6.94 9.26
C HIS A 57 -5.10 -6.26 8.18
N GLY A 58 -5.57 -7.03 7.21
CA GLY A 58 -6.46 -6.51 6.20
C GLY A 58 -7.78 -6.02 6.81
N HIS A 59 -8.41 -5.06 6.16
CA HIS A 59 -9.64 -4.45 6.63
C HIS A 59 -10.53 -4.03 5.47
N TRP A 60 -11.80 -3.80 5.75
CA TRP A 60 -12.76 -3.36 4.74
C TRP A 60 -12.78 -1.84 4.67
N GLU A 61 -12.57 -1.34 3.48
CA GLU A 61 -12.70 0.06 3.13
C GLU A 61 -14.04 0.28 2.43
N THR A 62 -14.74 1.35 2.77
CA THR A 62 -16.02 1.68 2.13
C THR A 62 -15.77 2.16 0.72
N LEU A 63 -16.46 1.59 -0.25
CA LEU A 63 -16.25 1.91 -1.66
C LEU A 63 -16.62 3.37 -1.95
N ARG A 64 -15.69 4.12 -2.55
CA ARG A 64 -15.89 5.51 -2.93
C ARG A 64 -16.20 5.61 -4.42
N PRO A 65 -17.41 6.06 -4.81
CA PRO A 65 -17.75 6.24 -6.22
C PRO A 65 -16.79 7.21 -6.91
N GLY A 66 -16.30 6.85 -8.10
CA GLY A 66 -15.35 7.67 -8.86
C GLY A 66 -13.88 7.55 -8.43
N TYR A 67 -13.57 6.65 -7.49
CA TYR A 67 -12.20 6.35 -7.08
C TYR A 67 -11.89 4.87 -7.27
N HIS A 68 -10.63 4.57 -7.55
CA HIS A 68 -10.08 3.22 -7.47
C HIS A 68 -9.25 3.06 -6.20
N TYR A 69 -9.34 1.89 -5.59
CA TYR A 69 -8.56 1.57 -4.41
C TYR A 69 -7.20 0.99 -4.82
N VAL A 70 -6.13 1.59 -4.31
CA VAL A 70 -4.76 1.10 -4.47
C VAL A 70 -4.41 0.33 -3.19
N HIS A 71 -4.08 -0.96 -3.34
CA HIS A 71 -3.67 -1.78 -2.19
C HIS A 71 -2.33 -1.31 -1.60
N PRO A 72 -2.08 -1.58 -0.32
CA PRO A 72 -0.78 -1.28 0.27
C PRO A 72 0.37 -2.03 -0.41
N TYR A 73 1.49 -1.37 -0.65
CA TYR A 73 2.70 -1.99 -1.20
C TYR A 73 3.97 -1.30 -0.71
N TRP A 74 5.07 -2.05 -0.72
CA TRP A 74 6.40 -1.52 -0.43
C TRP A 74 7.16 -1.28 -1.74
N GLU A 75 7.70 -0.08 -1.90
CA GLU A 75 8.54 0.30 -3.02
C GLU A 75 10.00 0.46 -2.55
N PRO A 76 10.98 -0.19 -3.19
CA PRO A 76 12.39 0.09 -2.92
C PRO A 76 12.79 1.41 -3.59
N ARG A 77 13.38 2.32 -2.80
CA ARG A 77 14.03 3.55 -3.26
C ARG A 77 15.47 3.62 -2.74
N GLY A 78 16.25 4.57 -3.26
CA GLY A 78 17.67 4.69 -2.97
C GLY A 78 18.00 4.88 -1.48
N ASP A 79 17.06 5.40 -0.71
CA ASP A 79 17.15 5.69 0.72
C ASP A 79 16.45 4.64 1.62
N GLY A 80 15.81 3.62 1.05
CA GLY A 80 15.23 2.53 1.80
C GLY A 80 13.99 1.92 1.15
N TRP A 81 13.11 1.39 1.99
CA TRP A 81 11.83 0.85 1.57
C TRP A 81 10.73 1.82 1.96
N HIS A 82 9.86 2.16 1.00
CA HIS A 82 8.80 3.13 1.18
C HIS A 82 7.47 2.38 1.20
N LEU A 83 6.77 2.45 2.32
CA LEU A 83 5.42 1.92 2.41
C LEU A 83 4.45 2.91 1.79
N HIS A 84 3.72 2.44 0.79
CA HIS A 84 2.47 3.04 0.36
C HIS A 84 1.37 2.29 1.12
N ALA A 85 0.77 2.91 2.13
CA ALA A 85 -0.22 2.27 3.01
C ALA A 85 -1.58 1.96 2.34
N GLY A 86 -1.64 2.06 1.01
CA GLY A 86 -2.86 1.95 0.22
C GLY A 86 -3.74 3.21 0.37
N GLY A 87 -4.67 3.40 -0.56
CA GLY A 87 -5.48 4.61 -0.57
C GLY A 87 -6.43 4.70 -1.76
N TRP A 88 -7.19 5.79 -1.78
CA TRP A 88 -8.12 6.09 -2.87
C TRP A 88 -7.48 7.01 -3.89
N ALA A 89 -7.45 6.58 -5.14
CA ALA A 89 -6.97 7.36 -6.27
C ALA A 89 -8.14 7.68 -7.21
N SER A 90 -8.25 8.92 -7.67
CA SER A 90 -9.28 9.39 -8.63
C SER A 90 -8.76 9.35 -10.06
#